data_AF-A0A5E4MU87-F1
#
_entry.id   AF-A0A5E4MU87-F1
#
_cell.length_a   1.000
_cell.length_b   1.000
_cell.length_c   1.000
_cell.angle_alpha   90.00
_cell.angle_beta   90.00
_cell.angle_gamma   90.00
#
_symmetry.space_group_name_H-M   'P 1'
#
loop_
_entity.id
_entity.type
_entity.pdbx_description
1 polymer ?
#
loop_
_entity_poly.entity_id
_entity_poly.type
_entity_poly.pdbx_seq_one_letter_code
_entity_poly.pdbx_strand_id
1 'polypeptide(L)'
;MYPALKLYFDTQDKCPTLLKSFLSDPVAIIWFHFIQRQLKIVCDTIKRIEGDNISACEVSEELEALCGKIKNRKTQNFLTSGVNSMILELETKNKYTKKQFIEQTNQFYDTFLFYIEKWGNSFEELKIFRWTQLINCPTWNDIQKSLTFILQNNKQTGWNVDEDILFDEKSRFLVPTIKSIIILKNHFKKYSCNDFYDFLLTQPKLLNAISSSQKYSNDTFDNKGHDEQSTSTQ
;
A
#
# COMPACT_ATOMS: atom_id res chain seq x y z
N MET A 1 11.27 8.69 26.36
CA MET A 1 10.67 9.99 25.98
C MET A 1 9.94 10.65 27.15
N TYR A 2 8.99 9.97 27.81
CA TYR A 2 8.23 10.53 28.93
C TYR A 2 9.07 11.02 30.14
N PRO A 3 10.06 10.27 30.66
CA PRO A 3 10.83 10.73 31.84
C PRO A 3 11.66 11.99 31.56
N ALA A 4 12.25 12.07 30.36
CA ALA A 4 13.02 13.24 29.94
C ALA A 4 12.13 14.48 29.75
N LEU A 5 10.93 14.31 29.19
CA LEU A 5 9.96 15.39 29.03
C LEU A 5 9.46 15.90 30.39
N LYS A 6 9.15 14.99 31.31
CA LYS A 6 8.76 15.33 32.68
C LYS A 6 9.88 16.09 33.40
N LEU A 7 11.11 15.56 33.36
CA LEU A 7 12.27 16.20 33.96
C LEU A 7 12.53 17.60 33.38
N TYR A 8 12.37 17.77 32.07
CA TYR A 8 12.49 19.08 31.43
C TYR A 8 11.49 20.08 32.02
N PHE A 9 10.20 19.73 32.10
CA PHE A 9 9.17 20.62 32.63
C PHE A 9 9.26 20.84 34.14
N ASP A 10 9.77 19.85 34.89
CA ASP A 10 10.01 19.98 36.32
C ASP A 10 11.19 20.90 36.65
N THR A 11 12.14 21.07 35.73
CA THR A 11 13.31 21.96 35.89
C THR A 11 13.07 23.38 35.40
N GLN A 12 11.95 23.69 34.73
CA GLN A 12 11.62 25.05 34.31
C GLN A 12 11.05 25.87 35.48
N ASP A 13 11.62 27.06 35.73
CA ASP A 13 11.16 28.01 36.76
C ASP A 13 9.69 28.44 36.58
N LYS A 14 9.22 28.52 35.32
CA LYS A 14 7.84 28.92 34.97
C LYS A 14 7.11 27.84 34.19
N CYS A 15 7.04 26.63 34.75
CA CYS A 15 6.24 25.56 34.16
C CYS A 15 4.74 25.82 34.35
N PRO A 16 3.91 25.76 33.29
CA PRO A 16 2.45 25.85 33.42
C PRO A 16 1.90 24.76 34.36
N THR A 17 1.12 25.16 35.35
CA THR A 17 0.54 24.26 36.37
C THR A 17 -0.22 23.10 35.75
N LEU A 18 -0.92 23.34 34.63
CA LEU A 18 -1.66 22.33 33.88
C LEU A 18 -0.76 21.21 33.34
N LEU A 19 0.41 21.56 32.79
CA LEU A 19 1.35 20.57 32.27
C LEU A 19 1.98 19.78 33.42
N LYS A 20 2.28 20.44 34.54
CA LYS A 20 2.83 19.79 35.73
C LYS A 20 1.82 18.81 36.35
N SER A 21 0.53 19.18 36.41
CA SER A 21 -0.53 18.27 36.87
C SER A 21 -0.72 17.11 35.91
N PHE A 22 -0.71 17.36 34.60
CA PHE A 22 -0.84 16.30 33.59
C PHE A 22 0.33 15.30 33.65
N LEU A 23 1.57 15.77 33.74
CA LEU A 23 2.77 14.91 33.81
C LEU A 23 2.94 14.21 35.17
N SER A 24 2.12 14.54 36.14
CA SER A 24 2.09 13.89 37.45
C SER A 24 0.92 12.93 37.61
N ASP A 25 -0.08 13.00 36.73
CA ASP A 25 -1.24 12.11 36.74
C ASP A 25 -0.89 10.72 36.15
N PRO A 26 -1.02 9.63 36.92
CA PRO A 26 -0.82 8.27 36.43
C PRO A 26 -1.73 7.90 35.25
N VAL A 27 -2.95 8.44 35.17
CA VAL A 27 -3.88 8.15 34.07
C VAL A 27 -3.40 8.83 32.78
N ALA A 28 -2.94 10.08 32.87
CA ALA A 28 -2.31 10.78 31.76
C ALA A 28 -1.07 10.05 31.20
N ILE A 29 -0.27 9.42 32.06
CA ILE A 29 0.88 8.59 31.65
C ILE A 29 0.43 7.42 30.78
N ILE A 30 -0.60 6.71 31.22
CA ILE A 30 -1.16 5.55 30.51
C ILE A 30 -1.69 6.01 29.15
N TRP A 31 -2.41 7.13 29.11
CA TRP A 31 -2.89 7.75 27.87
C TRP A 31 -1.75 8.12 26.93
N PHE A 32 -0.66 8.69 27.44
CA PHE A 32 0.50 9.04 26.64
C PHE A 32 1.11 7.80 25.98
N HIS A 33 1.28 6.71 26.74
CA HIS A 33 1.78 5.45 26.19
C HIS A 33 0.82 4.86 25.15
N PHE A 34 -0.49 4.92 25.39
CA PHE A 34 -1.49 4.46 24.44
C PHE A 34 -1.43 5.27 23.13
N ILE A 35 -1.49 6.60 23.21
CA ILE A 35 -1.48 7.50 22.05
C ILE A 35 -0.19 7.34 21.25
N GLN A 36 0.97 7.23 21.90
CA GLN A 36 2.25 7.04 21.23
C GLN A 36 2.25 5.81 20.31
N ARG A 37 1.55 4.73 20.69
CA ARG A 37 1.44 3.51 19.88
C ARG A 37 0.49 3.67 18.69
N GLN A 38 -0.52 4.53 18.80
CA GLN A 38 -1.39 4.83 17.67
C GLN A 38 -0.69 5.77 16.70
N LEU A 39 -0.05 6.82 17.23
CA LEU A 39 0.71 7.79 16.44
C LEU A 39 1.78 7.12 15.59
N LYS A 40 2.46 6.08 16.09
CA LYS A 40 3.42 5.32 15.29
C LYS A 40 2.82 4.81 13.97
N ILE A 41 1.62 4.21 13.99
CA ILE A 41 1.00 3.71 12.75
C ILE A 41 0.71 4.87 11.81
N VAL A 42 0.21 5.99 12.36
CA VAL A 42 -0.15 7.17 11.57
C VAL A 42 1.10 7.74 10.90
N CYS A 43 2.18 7.94 11.64
CA CYS A 43 3.45 8.40 11.09
C CYS A 43 4.01 7.44 10.04
N ASP A 44 3.92 6.13 10.28
CA ASP A 44 4.37 5.13 9.30
C ASP A 44 3.52 5.21 8.02
N THR A 45 2.21 5.49 8.11
CA THR A 45 1.33 5.71 6.95
C THR A 45 1.62 7.03 6.24
N ILE A 46 1.81 8.13 6.99
CA ILE A 46 2.16 9.44 6.41
C ILE A 46 3.42 9.32 5.57
N LYS A 47 4.47 8.65 6.08
CA LYS A 47 5.71 8.41 5.33
C LYS A 47 5.50 7.65 4.01
N ARG A 48 4.49 6.78 3.94
CA ARG A 48 4.17 6.07 2.68
C ARG A 48 3.42 6.99 1.72
N ILE A 49 2.50 7.80 2.23
CA ILE A 49 1.72 8.77 1.44
C ILE A 49 2.58 9.94 0.94
N GLU A 50 3.61 10.35 1.69
CA GLU A 50 4.56 11.40 1.29
C GLU A 50 5.66 10.90 0.35
N GLY A 51 5.61 9.63 -0.08
CA GLY A 51 6.61 9.07 -0.99
C GLY A 51 6.52 9.65 -2.41
N ASP A 52 7.66 9.95 -3.03
CA ASP A 52 7.72 10.63 -4.34
C ASP A 52 7.04 9.89 -5.51
N ASN A 53 6.86 8.57 -5.38
CA ASN A 53 6.36 7.69 -6.44
C ASN A 53 4.93 7.17 -6.18
N ILE A 54 4.20 7.70 -5.20
CA ILE A 54 2.85 7.25 -4.90
C ILE A 54 1.81 8.00 -5.75
N SER A 55 0.90 7.25 -6.37
CA SER A 55 -0.24 7.81 -7.07
C SER A 55 -1.38 8.14 -6.11
N ALA A 56 -2.29 9.02 -6.54
CA ALA A 56 -3.43 9.41 -5.71
C ALA A 56 -4.39 8.24 -5.40
N CYS A 57 -4.49 7.21 -6.25
CA CYS A 57 -5.27 6.02 -5.91
C CYS A 57 -4.58 5.15 -4.85
N GLU A 58 -3.26 5.05 -4.87
CA GLU A 58 -2.49 4.34 -3.83
C GLU A 58 -2.56 5.07 -2.48
N VAL A 59 -2.65 6.40 -2.47
CA VAL A 59 -2.95 7.16 -1.24
C VAL A 59 -4.30 6.72 -0.64
N SER A 60 -5.31 6.52 -1.48
CA SER A 60 -6.63 5.98 -1.06
C SER A 60 -6.49 4.61 -0.38
N GLU A 61 -5.69 3.71 -0.96
CA GLU A 61 -5.43 2.38 -0.38
C GLU A 61 -4.72 2.45 0.97
N GLU A 62 -3.70 3.31 1.10
CA GLU A 62 -2.96 3.47 2.35
C GLU A 62 -3.84 4.00 3.48
N LEU A 63 -4.81 4.85 3.16
CA LEU A 63 -5.81 5.32 4.10
C LEU A 63 -6.81 4.25 4.49
N GLU A 64 -7.31 3.47 3.53
CA GLU A 64 -8.17 2.33 3.84
C GLU A 64 -7.45 1.32 4.72
N ALA A 65 -6.18 1.02 4.43
CA ALA A 65 -5.35 0.14 5.24
C ALA A 65 -5.15 0.70 6.65
N LEU A 66 -4.95 2.02 6.81
CA LEU A 66 -4.90 2.67 8.12
C LEU A 66 -6.23 2.53 8.87
N CYS A 67 -7.35 2.86 8.23
CA CYS A 67 -8.69 2.70 8.79
C CYS A 67 -8.94 1.25 9.22
N GLY A 68 -8.57 0.27 8.40
CA GLY A 68 -8.68 -1.15 8.72
C GLY A 68 -7.86 -1.54 9.96
N LYS A 69 -6.60 -1.08 10.06
CA LYS A 69 -5.74 -1.32 11.23
C LYS A 69 -6.36 -0.72 12.51
N ILE A 70 -6.91 0.50 12.43
CA ILE A 70 -7.53 1.17 13.57
C ILE A 70 -8.85 0.50 13.97
N LYS A 71 -9.71 0.15 13.00
CA LYS A 71 -10.95 -0.60 13.25
C LYS A 71 -10.65 -1.93 13.94
N ASN A 72 -9.65 -2.68 13.48
CA ASN A 72 -9.24 -3.94 14.10
C ASN A 72 -8.72 -3.75 15.54
N ARG A 73 -7.91 -2.71 15.78
CA ARG A 73 -7.44 -2.39 17.14
C ARG A 73 -8.60 -2.04 18.08
N LYS A 74 -9.61 -1.32 17.58
CA LYS A 74 -10.82 -1.00 18.33
C LYS A 74 -11.61 -2.26 18.67
N THR A 75 -11.96 -3.09 17.69
CA THR A 75 -12.76 -4.32 17.92
C THR A 75 -12.09 -5.29 18.88
N GLN A 76 -10.76 -5.39 18.84
CA GLN A 76 -9.99 -6.25 19.74
C GLN A 76 -9.68 -5.61 21.10
N ASN A 77 -10.14 -4.37 21.37
CA ASN A 77 -9.77 -3.58 22.54
C ASN A 77 -8.25 -3.60 22.79
N PHE A 78 -7.46 -3.41 21.73
CA PHE A 78 -6.03 -3.63 21.74
C PHE A 78 -5.31 -2.69 22.72
N LEU A 79 -4.62 -3.28 23.69
CA LEU A 79 -3.73 -2.62 24.65
C LEU A 79 -2.39 -3.35 24.68
N THR A 80 -1.29 -2.59 24.68
CA THR A 80 0.04 -3.20 24.89
C THR A 80 0.17 -3.72 26.31
N SER A 81 1.00 -4.75 26.52
CA SER A 81 1.27 -5.31 27.85
C SER A 81 1.63 -4.24 28.89
N GLY A 82 2.52 -3.30 28.54
CA GLY A 82 2.90 -2.21 29.43
C GLY A 82 1.74 -1.31 29.88
N VAL A 83 0.84 -0.95 28.95
CA VAL A 83 -0.38 -0.18 29.27
C VAL A 83 -1.31 -0.99 30.18
N ASN A 84 -1.51 -2.27 29.88
CA ASN A 84 -2.37 -3.14 30.67
C ASN A 84 -1.84 -3.33 32.11
N SER A 85 -0.52 -3.50 32.28
CA SER A 85 0.12 -3.56 33.61
C SER A 85 -0.10 -2.28 34.42
N MET A 86 0.09 -1.11 33.81
CA MET A 86 -0.13 0.17 34.49
C MET A 86 -1.60 0.38 34.90
N ILE A 87 -2.57 -0.09 34.10
CA ILE A 87 -3.99 -0.02 34.44
C ILE A 87 -4.30 -0.92 35.64
N LEU A 88 -3.78 -2.15 35.68
CA LEU A 88 -3.99 -3.07 36.80
C LEU A 88 -3.42 -2.50 38.12
N GLU A 89 -2.29 -1.80 38.07
CA GLU A 89 -1.72 -1.10 39.24
C GLU A 89 -2.60 0.06 39.75
N LEU A 90 -3.42 0.67 38.89
CA LEU A 90 -4.36 1.72 39.30
C LEU A 90 -5.70 1.15 39.78
N GLU A 91 -6.13 0.02 39.22
CA GLU A 91 -7.31 -0.71 39.69
C GLU A 91 -7.11 -1.22 41.12
N THR A 92 -5.94 -1.79 41.42
CA THR A 92 -5.60 -2.24 42.79
C THR A 92 -5.60 -1.10 43.82
N LYS A 93 -5.40 0.13 43.36
CA LYS A 93 -5.44 1.35 44.19
C LYS A 93 -6.83 2.01 44.21
N ASN A 94 -7.86 1.39 43.59
CA ASN A 94 -9.21 1.93 43.42
C ASN A 94 -9.28 3.34 42.81
N LYS A 95 -8.28 3.71 41.99
CA LYS A 95 -8.21 5.06 41.39
C LYS A 95 -8.82 5.13 40.00
N TYR A 96 -8.79 4.04 39.25
CA TYR A 96 -9.17 4.03 37.85
C TYR A 96 -9.49 2.60 37.39
N THR A 97 -10.49 2.43 36.52
CA THR A 97 -10.90 1.11 36.03
C THR A 97 -10.56 0.89 34.57
N LYS A 98 -10.21 -0.34 34.23
CA LYS A 98 -9.96 -0.80 32.86
C LYS A 98 -11.19 -0.60 31.97
N LYS A 99 -12.39 -0.78 32.53
CA LYS A 99 -13.65 -0.55 31.81
C LYS A 99 -13.77 0.91 31.36
N GLN A 100 -13.52 1.86 32.26
CA GLN A 100 -13.51 3.30 31.93
C GLN A 100 -12.45 3.61 30.86
N PHE A 101 -11.26 3.03 30.97
CA PHE A 101 -10.21 3.22 29.96
C PHE A 101 -10.67 2.74 28.58
N ILE A 102 -11.22 1.53 28.49
CA ILE A 102 -11.68 0.95 27.24
C ILE A 102 -12.76 1.82 26.59
N GLU A 103 -13.73 2.30 27.38
CA GLU A 103 -14.78 3.19 26.90
C GLU A 103 -14.22 4.48 26.29
N GLN A 104 -13.27 5.12 26.97
CA GLN A 104 -12.60 6.31 26.45
C GLN A 104 -11.74 5.99 25.20
N THR A 105 -11.05 4.85 25.16
CA THR A 105 -10.29 4.45 23.95
C THR A 105 -11.21 4.18 22.77
N ASN A 106 -12.43 3.68 22.99
CA ASN A 106 -13.41 3.51 21.93
C ASN A 106 -13.85 4.85 21.35
N GLN A 107 -14.14 5.84 22.20
CA GLN A 107 -14.45 7.20 21.75
C GLN A 107 -13.28 7.84 20.98
N PHE A 108 -12.05 7.61 21.44
CA PHE A 108 -10.85 8.04 20.72
C PHE A 108 -10.80 7.43 19.32
N TYR A 109 -10.99 6.10 19.20
CA TYR A 109 -10.96 5.43 17.90
C TYR A 109 -12.11 5.88 17.00
N ASP A 110 -13.31 6.11 17.53
CA ASP A 110 -14.43 6.65 16.76
C ASP A 110 -14.13 8.03 16.19
N THR A 111 -13.62 8.93 17.04
CA THR A 111 -13.22 10.28 16.61
C THR A 111 -12.10 10.22 15.57
N PHE A 112 -11.11 9.35 15.80
CA PHE A 112 -9.99 9.15 14.89
C PHE A 112 -10.46 8.66 13.52
N LEU A 113 -11.30 7.63 13.49
CA LEU A 113 -11.84 7.06 12.26
C LEU A 113 -12.69 8.08 11.51
N PHE A 114 -13.55 8.82 12.20
CA PHE A 114 -14.35 9.88 11.60
C PHE A 114 -13.48 10.92 10.88
N TYR A 115 -12.36 11.33 11.51
CA TYR A 115 -11.45 12.30 10.90
C TYR A 115 -10.75 11.74 9.65
N ILE A 116 -10.21 10.52 9.73
CA ILE A 116 -9.52 9.91 8.59
C ILE A 116 -10.48 9.60 7.45
N GLU A 117 -11.70 9.14 7.73
CA GLU A 117 -12.73 8.90 6.70
C GLU A 117 -13.15 10.22 6.02
N LYS A 118 -13.29 11.31 6.78
CA LYS A 118 -13.54 12.64 6.21
C LYS A 118 -12.38 13.13 5.33
N TRP A 119 -11.14 12.90 5.75
CA TRP A 119 -9.97 13.26 4.97
C TRP A 119 -9.82 12.40 3.71
N GLY A 120 -10.05 11.09 3.82
CA GLY A 120 -9.97 10.13 2.73
C GLY A 120 -11.05 10.30 1.66
N ASN A 121 -12.15 10.99 1.97
CA ASN A 121 -13.25 11.20 1.03
C ASN A 121 -12.82 11.89 -0.28
N SER A 122 -11.78 12.72 -0.25
CA SER A 122 -11.22 13.35 -1.46
C SER A 122 -10.59 12.35 -2.44
N PHE A 123 -10.28 11.13 -1.99
CA PHE A 123 -9.68 10.07 -2.79
C PHE A 123 -10.67 8.96 -3.15
N GLU A 124 -11.93 9.08 -2.75
CA GLU A 124 -12.96 8.04 -2.96
C GLU A 124 -13.23 7.82 -4.45
N GLU A 125 -13.40 8.91 -5.20
CA GLU A 125 -13.64 8.87 -6.64
C GLU A 125 -12.45 8.29 -7.42
N LEU A 126 -11.24 8.41 -6.86
CA LEU A 126 -10.00 7.94 -7.49
C LEU A 126 -9.83 6.41 -7.36
N LYS A 127 -10.65 5.73 -6.56
CA LYS A 127 -10.63 4.26 -6.44
C LYS A 127 -10.96 3.55 -7.74
N ILE A 128 -11.63 4.23 -8.69
CA ILE A 128 -11.86 3.69 -10.02
C ILE A 128 -10.54 3.33 -10.73
N PHE A 129 -9.43 3.99 -10.39
CA PHE A 129 -8.11 3.74 -10.95
C PHE A 129 -7.34 2.61 -10.26
N ARG A 130 -7.92 1.90 -9.28
CA ARG A 130 -7.24 0.78 -8.58
C ARG A 130 -6.67 -0.27 -9.52
N TRP A 131 -7.32 -0.47 -10.68
CA TRP A 131 -6.89 -1.45 -11.67
C TRP A 131 -5.50 -1.18 -12.24
N THR A 132 -5.00 0.06 -12.17
CA THR A 132 -3.66 0.43 -12.68
C THR A 132 -2.53 -0.15 -11.85
N GLN A 133 -2.79 -0.57 -10.61
CA GLN A 133 -1.82 -1.25 -9.75
C GLN A 133 -1.53 -2.68 -10.22
N LEU A 134 -2.35 -3.22 -11.14
CA LEU A 134 -2.20 -4.55 -11.73
C LEU A 134 -2.08 -5.69 -10.69
N ILE A 135 -2.63 -5.49 -9.49
CA ILE A 135 -2.74 -6.54 -8.46
C ILE A 135 -3.57 -7.70 -9.00
N ASN A 136 -4.63 -7.38 -9.74
CA ASN A 136 -5.47 -8.32 -10.47
C ASN A 136 -5.54 -7.91 -11.95
N CYS A 137 -5.87 -8.87 -12.83
CA CYS A 137 -6.11 -8.57 -14.24
C CYS A 137 -7.30 -7.61 -14.36
N PRO A 138 -7.14 -6.42 -14.98
CA PRO A 138 -8.21 -5.44 -15.09
C PRO A 138 -9.36 -5.98 -15.96
N THR A 139 -10.59 -5.71 -15.57
CA THR A 139 -11.75 -5.94 -16.44
C THR A 139 -11.97 -4.74 -17.36
N TRP A 140 -12.65 -4.96 -18.48
CA TRP A 140 -13.04 -3.84 -19.35
C TRP A 140 -13.90 -2.81 -18.59
N ASN A 141 -14.78 -3.28 -17.70
CA ASN A 141 -15.61 -2.42 -16.86
C ASN A 141 -14.79 -1.47 -15.97
N ASP A 142 -13.64 -1.92 -15.45
CA ASP A 142 -12.77 -1.07 -14.61
C ASP A 142 -12.13 0.06 -15.43
N ILE A 143 -11.68 -0.27 -16.64
CA ILE A 143 -11.08 0.68 -17.59
C ILE A 143 -12.13 1.66 -18.10
N GLN A 144 -13.30 1.17 -18.51
CA GLN A 144 -14.39 1.99 -19.04
C GLN A 144 -14.89 3.01 -18.00
N LYS A 145 -15.01 2.62 -16.72
CA LYS A 145 -15.34 3.55 -15.63
C LYS A 145 -14.30 4.66 -15.47
N SER A 146 -13.02 4.28 -15.51
CA SER A 146 -11.92 5.23 -15.41
C SER A 146 -11.89 6.18 -16.61
N LEU A 147 -12.07 5.67 -17.82
CA LEU A 147 -12.14 6.48 -19.03
C LEU A 147 -13.31 7.47 -18.98
N THR A 148 -14.50 6.99 -18.58
CA THR A 148 -15.69 7.84 -18.40
C THR A 148 -15.41 8.98 -17.44
N PHE A 149 -14.78 8.71 -16.31
CA PHE A 149 -14.39 9.72 -15.33
C PHE A 149 -13.39 10.73 -15.91
N ILE A 150 -12.36 10.29 -16.63
CA ILE A 150 -11.38 11.20 -17.23
C ILE A 150 -12.06 12.10 -18.27
N LEU A 151 -12.89 11.54 -19.16
CA LEU A 151 -13.61 12.29 -20.19
C LEU A 151 -14.57 13.33 -19.57
N GLN A 152 -15.26 12.97 -18.49
CA GLN A 152 -16.15 13.88 -17.78
C GLN A 152 -15.41 15.06 -17.14
N ASN A 153 -14.21 14.83 -16.61
CA ASN A 153 -13.39 15.85 -15.96
C ASN A 153 -12.52 16.66 -16.94
N ASN A 154 -12.32 16.17 -18.17
CA ASN A 154 -11.46 16.79 -19.19
C ASN A 154 -12.21 17.28 -20.44
N LYS A 155 -13.52 17.56 -20.33
CA LYS A 155 -14.40 17.98 -21.45
C LYS A 155 -13.85 19.13 -22.31
N GLN A 156 -12.93 19.94 -21.80
CA GLN A 156 -12.36 21.10 -22.51
C GLN A 156 -11.10 20.78 -23.32
N THR A 157 -10.52 19.59 -23.17
CA THR A 157 -9.20 19.25 -23.72
C THR A 157 -9.22 18.71 -25.15
N GLY A 158 -10.41 18.48 -25.73
CA GLY A 158 -10.55 17.86 -27.06
C GLY A 158 -10.02 16.42 -27.12
N TRP A 159 -9.79 15.79 -25.96
CA TRP A 159 -9.24 14.45 -25.89
C TRP A 159 -10.28 13.44 -26.39
N ASN A 160 -9.96 12.78 -27.50
CA ASN A 160 -10.76 11.71 -28.10
C ASN A 160 -9.98 10.41 -28.01
N VAL A 161 -10.47 9.47 -27.23
CA VAL A 161 -9.88 8.14 -27.06
C VAL A 161 -10.68 7.17 -27.94
N ASP A 162 -9.98 6.42 -28.79
CA ASP A 162 -10.58 5.32 -29.55
C ASP A 162 -10.76 4.12 -28.61
N GLU A 163 -12.01 3.85 -28.24
CA GLU A 163 -12.35 2.78 -27.31
C GLU A 163 -12.13 1.38 -27.89
N ASP A 164 -12.27 1.21 -29.21
CA ASP A 164 -12.07 -0.09 -29.87
C ASP A 164 -10.60 -0.48 -29.81
N ILE A 165 -9.70 0.47 -30.12
CA ILE A 165 -8.25 0.26 -29.98
C ILE A 165 -7.89 -0.04 -28.52
N LEU A 166 -8.44 0.72 -27.56
CA LEU A 166 -8.17 0.51 -26.14
C LEU A 166 -8.65 -0.87 -25.64
N PHE A 167 -9.83 -1.31 -26.10
CA PHE A 167 -10.36 -2.64 -25.77
C PHE A 167 -9.46 -3.76 -26.33
N ASP A 168 -9.01 -3.62 -27.57
CA ASP A 168 -8.09 -4.56 -28.21
C ASP A 168 -6.74 -4.63 -27.48
N GLU A 169 -6.19 -3.47 -27.07
CA GLU A 169 -4.97 -3.41 -26.26
C GLU A 169 -5.14 -4.12 -24.93
N LYS A 170 -6.22 -3.86 -24.20
CA LYS A 170 -6.54 -4.58 -22.97
C LYS A 170 -6.65 -6.09 -23.22
N SER A 171 -7.27 -6.49 -24.33
CA SER A 171 -7.51 -7.90 -24.64
C SER A 171 -6.22 -8.68 -24.89
N ARG A 172 -5.14 -7.97 -25.24
CA ARG A 172 -3.77 -8.53 -25.34
C ARG A 172 -3.07 -8.62 -23.98
N PHE A 173 -3.56 -7.91 -22.97
CA PHE A 173 -3.01 -7.81 -21.61
C PHE A 173 -3.41 -9.01 -20.72
N LEU A 174 -3.16 -10.23 -21.21
CA LEU A 174 -3.47 -11.47 -20.48
C LEU A 174 -2.31 -11.88 -19.55
N VAL A 175 -2.62 -12.64 -18.50
CA VAL A 175 -1.61 -13.17 -17.56
C VAL A 175 -0.47 -13.92 -18.27
N PRO A 176 -0.72 -14.79 -19.28
CA PRO A 176 0.36 -15.41 -20.05
C PRO A 176 1.22 -14.38 -20.78
N THR A 177 0.63 -13.33 -21.36
CA THR A 177 1.37 -12.25 -22.03
C THR A 177 2.27 -11.51 -21.05
N ILE A 178 1.75 -11.13 -19.88
CA ILE A 178 2.51 -10.44 -18.83
C ILE A 178 3.66 -11.34 -18.34
N LYS A 179 3.37 -12.62 -18.07
CA LYS A 179 4.38 -13.60 -17.66
C LYS A 179 5.48 -13.73 -18.71
N SER A 180 5.13 -13.82 -19.99
CA SER A 180 6.09 -13.87 -21.10
C SER A 180 6.93 -12.59 -21.19
N ILE A 181 6.32 -11.41 -21.05
CA ILE A 181 7.03 -10.12 -21.05
C ILE A 181 8.03 -10.04 -19.87
N ILE A 182 7.63 -10.48 -18.67
CA ILE A 182 8.50 -10.49 -17.49
C ILE A 182 9.67 -11.46 -17.68
N ILE A 183 9.41 -12.67 -18.18
CA ILE A 183 10.45 -13.67 -18.48
C ILE A 183 11.46 -13.08 -19.48
N LEU A 184 10.97 -12.49 -20.57
CA LEU A 184 11.82 -11.83 -21.57
C LEU A 184 12.65 -10.72 -20.95
N LYS A 185 12.02 -9.78 -20.22
CA LYS A 185 12.73 -8.66 -19.59
C LYS A 185 13.75 -9.10 -18.54
N ASN A 186 13.49 -10.19 -17.81
CA ASN A 186 14.43 -10.69 -16.81
C ASN A 186 15.60 -11.45 -17.43
N HIS A 187 15.33 -12.38 -18.36
CA HIS A 187 16.37 -13.17 -19.01
C HIS A 187 17.25 -12.33 -19.95
N PHE A 188 16.66 -11.34 -20.63
CA PHE A 188 17.36 -10.46 -21.56
C PHE A 188 17.60 -9.07 -20.98
N LYS A 189 17.59 -8.91 -19.65
CA LYS A 189 17.76 -7.61 -18.97
C LYS A 189 19.00 -6.83 -19.41
N LYS A 190 20.06 -7.54 -19.80
CA LYS A 190 21.35 -6.97 -20.20
C LYS A 190 21.50 -6.76 -21.71
N TYR A 191 20.53 -7.22 -22.50
CA TYR A 191 20.56 -7.09 -23.95
C TYR A 191 19.95 -5.75 -24.34
N SER A 192 20.60 -5.00 -25.22
CA SER A 192 19.93 -3.91 -25.93
C SER A 192 18.93 -4.48 -26.93
N CYS A 193 18.01 -3.65 -27.43
CA CYS A 193 17.06 -4.08 -28.47
C CYS A 193 17.78 -4.63 -29.71
N ASN A 194 18.94 -4.07 -30.06
CA ASN A 194 19.74 -4.52 -31.19
C ASN A 194 20.40 -5.87 -30.90
N ASP A 195 21.00 -6.05 -29.72
CA ASP A 195 21.63 -7.32 -29.34
C ASP A 195 20.59 -8.46 -29.26
N PHE A 196 19.38 -8.12 -28.79
CA PHE A 196 18.29 -9.08 -28.75
C PHE A 196 17.80 -9.43 -30.15
N TYR A 197 17.72 -8.46 -31.07
CA TYR A 197 17.39 -8.70 -32.47
C TYR A 197 18.43 -9.60 -33.15
N ASP A 198 19.72 -9.33 -32.95
CA ASP A 198 20.80 -10.13 -33.49
C ASP A 198 20.77 -11.56 -32.92
N PHE A 199 20.50 -11.71 -31.62
CA PHE A 199 20.27 -13.01 -30.99
C PHE A 199 19.11 -13.76 -31.66
N LEU A 200 17.97 -13.10 -31.91
CA LEU A 200 16.82 -13.74 -32.58
C LEU A 200 17.17 -14.23 -33.99
N LEU A 201 17.95 -13.45 -34.76
CA LEU A 201 18.41 -13.86 -36.09
C LEU A 201 19.23 -15.16 -36.07
N THR A 202 19.91 -15.48 -34.95
CA THR A 202 20.63 -16.76 -34.79
C THR A 202 19.71 -17.97 -34.59
N GLN A 203 18.41 -17.76 -34.34
CA GLN A 203 17.42 -18.80 -34.02
C GLN A 203 16.35 -18.92 -35.12
N PRO A 204 16.67 -19.50 -36.30
CA PRO A 204 15.78 -19.51 -37.47
C PRO A 204 14.46 -20.29 -37.24
N LYS A 205 14.47 -21.33 -36.41
CA LYS A 205 13.25 -22.07 -36.03
C LYS A 205 12.29 -21.19 -35.24
N LEU A 206 12.81 -20.43 -34.28
CA LEU A 206 12.04 -19.49 -33.48
C LEU A 206 11.54 -18.33 -34.32
N LEU A 207 12.37 -17.80 -35.23
CA LEU A 207 11.97 -16.72 -36.14
C LEU A 207 10.79 -17.14 -37.02
N ASN A 208 10.85 -18.36 -37.58
CA ASN A 208 9.76 -18.93 -38.38
C ASN A 208 8.49 -19.17 -37.54
N ALA A 209 8.63 -19.58 -36.27
CA ALA A 209 7.49 -19.73 -35.37
C ALA A 209 6.82 -18.39 -35.07
N ILE A 210 7.60 -17.33 -34.83
CA ILE A 210 7.09 -15.98 -34.53
C ILE A 210 6.47 -15.31 -35.77
N SER A 211 7.01 -15.57 -36.97
CA SER A 211 6.49 -15.01 -38.22
C SER A 211 5.27 -15.78 -38.76
N SER A 212 5.08 -17.04 -38.39
CA SER A 212 3.99 -17.88 -38.87
C SER A 212 2.74 -17.86 -37.98
N SER A 213 1.68 -18.52 -38.43
CA SER A 213 0.46 -18.75 -37.64
C SER A 213 0.67 -19.77 -36.50
N GLN A 214 1.81 -20.48 -36.46
CA GLN A 214 2.13 -21.45 -35.41
C GLN A 214 2.15 -20.82 -34.01
N LYS A 215 2.43 -19.51 -33.91
CA LYS A 215 2.37 -18.77 -32.64
C LYS A 215 0.99 -18.74 -31.98
N TYR A 216 -0.07 -19.08 -32.71
CA TYR A 216 -1.44 -19.15 -32.19
C TYR A 216 -1.89 -20.58 -31.87
N SER A 217 -1.05 -21.58 -32.17
CA SER A 217 -1.31 -22.98 -31.85
C SER A 217 -0.90 -23.25 -30.40
N ASN A 218 -1.80 -23.80 -29.58
CA ASN A 218 -1.56 -24.11 -28.16
C ASN A 218 -0.56 -25.28 -27.93
N ASP A 219 0.15 -25.72 -28.97
CA ASP A 219 1.15 -26.77 -28.86
C ASP A 219 2.42 -26.19 -28.26
N THR A 220 2.71 -26.61 -27.04
CA THR A 220 3.88 -26.20 -26.28
C THR A 220 5.15 -26.60 -27.05
N PHE A 221 6.00 -25.62 -27.34
CA PHE A 221 7.33 -25.87 -27.90
C PHE A 221 8.16 -26.62 -26.85
N ASP A 222 8.26 -27.94 -26.98
CA ASP A 222 9.21 -28.78 -26.24
C ASP A 222 10.64 -28.40 -26.66
N ASN A 223 11.25 -27.48 -25.92
CA ASN A 223 12.69 -27.23 -25.99
C ASN A 223 13.43 -28.37 -25.26
N LYS A 224 13.53 -29.53 -25.89
CA LYS A 224 14.61 -30.49 -25.60
C LYS A 224 15.74 -30.25 -26.58
N GLY A 225 16.82 -29.63 -26.09
CA GLY A 225 18.09 -29.56 -26.80
C GLY A 225 18.74 -28.19 -26.74
N HIS A 226 19.33 -27.87 -25.60
CA HIS A 226 20.71 -27.38 -25.55
C HIS A 226 21.15 -27.42 -24.08
N ASP A 227 21.53 -28.61 -23.65
CA ASP A 227 22.33 -28.77 -22.45
C ASP A 227 23.67 -28.05 -22.63
N GLU A 228 24.05 -27.38 -21.56
CA GLU A 228 25.37 -26.88 -21.25
C GLU A 228 26.43 -27.95 -21.55
N GLN A 229 27.37 -27.65 -22.44
CA GLN A 229 28.72 -28.18 -22.30
C GLN A 229 29.61 -27.04 -21.83
N SER A 230 29.55 -26.84 -20.52
CA SER A 230 30.60 -26.22 -19.72
C SER A 230 31.90 -26.99 -19.94
N THR A 231 32.90 -26.25 -20.38
CA THR A 231 34.32 -26.54 -20.21
C THR A 231 34.62 -26.90 -18.75
N SER A 232 35.39 -27.99 -18.53
CA SER A 232 36.50 -28.05 -17.56
C SER A 232 37.19 -29.42 -17.49
N THR A 233 38.51 -29.40 -17.71
CA THR A 233 39.60 -30.26 -17.16
C THR A 233 39.62 -31.77 -17.43
N GLN A 234 40.60 -32.19 -18.23
CA GLN A 234 41.91 -32.64 -17.72
C GLN A 234 43.02 -32.26 -18.71
#